data_AF-A0A6B1AAQ7-F1
#
_entry.id   AF-A0A6B1AAQ7-F1
#
_cell.length_a   1.000
_cell.length_b   1.000
_cell.length_c   1.000
_cell.angle_alpha   90.00
_cell.angle_beta   90.00
_cell.angle_gamma   90.00
#
_symmetry.space_group_name_H-M   'P 1'
#
loop_
_entity.id
_entity.type
_entity.pdbx_description
1 polymer ?
#
loop_
_entity_poly.entity_id
_entity_poly.type
_entity_poly.pdbx_seq_one_letter_code
_entity_poly.pdbx_strand_id
1 'polypeptide(L)'
;MGPPPAGRGRPPPPPPPAPPPGCVFEHIYFARPDSILDGQAAWQSRSQLGVELAREHPADADVVIGVPDSATAHAIGYSSESGIPYSEGLVKNRYVGRTFISPDQRLRDLGAHLKYNPMPSVLAGRRVVVVDDTIVRGTTTPRIVKLLREAGAAEIHMRIAAPPIRHPCHFGVDMATRQELIAARKSEEEIRRHLGADSLGYLSQDGLQRALSLGKTTCLACFNGDYPVSVQTDFEFDTLAVPLVTAHPRPTNGNGNGAAPRRSGRSDETMVALAPERR
;
A
#
# COMPACT_ATOMS: atom_id res chain seq x y z
N MET A 1 38.51 -18.40 -62.78
CA MET A 1 38.16 -18.31 -61.35
C MET A 1 37.19 -17.16 -61.20
N GLY A 2 35.93 -17.44 -60.85
CA GLY A 2 34.93 -16.39 -60.62
C GLY A 2 35.15 -15.71 -59.26
N PRO A 3 34.76 -14.44 -59.10
CA PRO A 3 34.89 -13.73 -57.83
C PRO A 3 34.02 -14.41 -56.75
N PRO A 4 34.47 -14.43 -55.48
CA PRO A 4 33.70 -15.01 -54.39
C PRO A 4 32.39 -14.22 -54.19
N PRO A 5 31.29 -14.91 -53.82
CA PRO A 5 30.02 -14.25 -53.59
C PRO A 5 30.15 -13.24 -52.44
N ALA A 6 29.63 -12.04 -52.66
CA ALA A 6 29.58 -10.98 -51.64
C ALA A 6 28.92 -11.52 -50.37
N GLY A 7 29.70 -11.59 -49.28
CA GLY A 7 29.22 -12.03 -47.98
C GLY A 7 28.01 -11.21 -47.58
N ARG A 8 26.90 -11.88 -47.25
CA ARG A 8 25.71 -11.23 -46.71
C ARG A 8 26.13 -10.48 -45.45
N GLY A 9 26.15 -9.15 -45.52
CA GLY A 9 26.50 -8.29 -44.40
C GLY A 9 25.65 -8.66 -43.19
N ARG A 10 26.29 -8.72 -42.02
CA ARG A 10 25.59 -9.00 -40.76
C ARG A 10 24.44 -7.98 -40.61
N PRO A 11 23.20 -8.42 -40.29
CA PRO A 11 22.12 -7.48 -40.05
C PRO A 11 22.51 -6.51 -38.95
N PRO A 12 22.06 -5.24 -39.02
CA PRO A 12 22.34 -4.27 -37.97
C PRO A 12 21.84 -4.81 -36.62
N PRO A 13 22.52 -4.50 -35.51
CA PRO A 13 22.02 -4.87 -34.20
C PRO A 13 20.63 -4.27 -34.00
N PRO A 14 19.73 -4.97 -33.27
CA PRO A 14 18.44 -4.40 -32.93
C PRO A 14 18.65 -3.07 -32.20
N PRO A 15 17.73 -2.10 -32.37
CA PRO A 15 17.79 -0.86 -31.62
C PRO A 15 17.82 -1.18 -30.11
N PRO A 16 18.48 -0.36 -29.30
CA PRO A 16 18.45 -0.53 -27.85
C PRO A 16 16.99 -0.53 -27.37
N PRO A 17 16.65 -1.34 -26.36
CA PRO A 17 15.31 -1.34 -25.80
C PRO A 17 14.97 0.08 -25.35
N ALA A 18 13.71 0.48 -25.56
CA ALA A 18 13.21 1.73 -25.00
C ALA A 18 13.47 1.75 -23.48
N PRO A 19 13.80 2.92 -22.89
CA PRO A 19 13.95 3.02 -21.45
C PRO A 19 12.70 2.48 -20.76
N PRO A 20 12.85 1.75 -19.64
CA PRO A 20 11.71 1.17 -18.96
C PRO A 20 10.73 2.28 -18.58
N PRO A 21 9.41 2.04 -18.73
CA PRO A 21 8.43 3.06 -18.43
C PRO A 21 8.52 3.48 -16.96
N GLY A 22 8.44 4.79 -16.72
CA GLY A 22 8.46 5.35 -15.37
C GLY A 22 7.27 4.84 -14.55
N CYS A 23 7.47 4.61 -13.25
CA CYS A 23 6.40 4.16 -12.37
C CYS A 23 5.55 5.35 -11.90
N VAL A 24 4.26 5.36 -12.22
CA VAL A 24 3.35 6.44 -11.78
C VAL A 24 3.21 6.52 -10.26
N PHE A 25 3.39 5.40 -9.56
CA PHE A 25 3.28 5.33 -8.11
C PHE A 25 4.40 6.09 -7.37
N GLU A 26 5.53 6.38 -8.03
CA GLU A 26 6.57 7.25 -7.49
C GLU A 26 6.04 8.68 -7.30
N HIS A 27 5.32 9.17 -8.32
CA HIS A 27 4.69 10.49 -8.30
C HIS A 27 3.57 10.55 -7.24
N ILE A 28 2.72 9.52 -7.19
CA ILE A 28 1.56 9.48 -6.29
C ILE A 28 1.98 9.34 -4.82
N TYR A 29 2.91 8.43 -4.49
CA TYR A 29 3.12 8.01 -3.10
C TYR A 29 4.57 7.72 -2.70
N PHE A 30 5.31 6.92 -3.47
CA PHE A 30 6.55 6.30 -2.99
C PHE A 30 7.72 7.26 -2.83
N ALA A 31 7.92 8.14 -3.81
CA ALA A 31 9.07 9.03 -3.78
C ALA A 31 9.00 9.97 -2.57
N ARG A 32 10.15 10.37 -2.03
CA ARG A 32 10.13 11.42 -1.03
C ARG A 32 9.59 12.70 -1.67
N PRO A 33 8.85 13.55 -0.94
CA PRO A 33 8.27 14.77 -1.51
C PRO A 33 9.30 15.71 -2.18
N ASP A 34 10.56 15.69 -1.74
CA ASP A 34 11.67 16.47 -2.27
C ASP A 34 12.40 15.82 -3.45
N SER A 35 12.01 14.61 -3.86
CA SER A 35 12.60 13.92 -5.01
C SER A 35 12.15 14.58 -6.32
N ILE A 36 13.09 14.77 -7.25
CA ILE A 36 12.80 15.27 -8.60
C ILE A 36 12.51 14.08 -9.50
N LEU A 37 11.28 13.99 -10.00
CA LEU A 37 10.80 12.99 -10.94
C LEU A 37 10.42 13.70 -12.23
N ASP A 38 10.99 13.31 -13.36
CA ASP A 38 10.69 13.89 -14.68
C ASP A 38 10.83 15.43 -14.71
N GLY A 39 11.80 15.97 -13.94
CA GLY A 39 12.07 17.41 -13.86
C GLY A 39 11.19 18.18 -12.86
N GLN A 40 10.25 17.52 -12.18
CA GLN A 40 9.35 18.14 -11.20
C GLN A 40 9.50 17.48 -9.82
N ALA A 41 9.41 18.27 -8.75
CA ALA A 41 9.39 17.72 -7.40
C ALA A 41 8.12 16.87 -7.17
N ALA A 42 8.26 15.71 -6.54
CA ALA A 42 7.14 14.83 -6.23
C ALA A 42 6.04 15.55 -5.42
N TRP A 43 6.41 16.47 -4.51
CA TRP A 43 5.44 17.31 -3.80
C TRP A 43 4.57 18.14 -4.74
N GLN A 44 5.16 18.75 -5.77
CA GLN A 44 4.43 19.55 -6.75
C GLN A 44 3.52 18.66 -7.60
N SER A 45 4.01 17.49 -8.03
CA SER A 45 3.19 16.48 -8.70
C SER A 45 1.95 16.12 -7.89
N ARG A 46 2.10 15.86 -6.60
CA ARG A 46 0.98 15.55 -5.68
C ARG A 46 0.01 16.71 -5.50
N SER A 47 0.51 17.94 -5.45
CA SER A 47 -0.34 19.12 -5.41
C SER A 47 -1.19 19.24 -6.69
N GLN A 48 -0.60 19.02 -7.88
CA GLN A 48 -1.35 19.04 -9.14
C GLN A 48 -2.41 17.92 -9.22
N LEU A 49 -2.12 16.74 -8.67
CA LEU A 49 -3.12 15.67 -8.55
C LEU A 49 -4.31 16.11 -7.69
N GLY A 50 -4.06 16.84 -6.61
CA GLY A 50 -5.09 17.46 -5.78
C GLY A 50 -5.94 18.48 -6.51
N VAL A 51 -5.32 19.32 -7.35
CA VAL A 51 -6.00 20.31 -8.20
C VAL A 51 -6.97 19.61 -9.17
N GLU A 52 -6.50 18.62 -9.93
CA GLU A 52 -7.37 17.88 -10.85
C GLU A 52 -8.48 17.12 -10.11
N LEU A 53 -8.19 16.59 -8.93
CA LEU A 53 -9.19 15.92 -8.08
C LEU A 53 -10.32 16.87 -7.64
N ALA A 54 -10.01 18.13 -7.33
CA ALA A 54 -11.02 19.14 -7.01
C ALA A 54 -11.90 19.52 -8.20
N ARG A 55 -11.32 19.53 -9.42
CA ARG A 55 -12.05 19.80 -10.66
C ARG A 55 -13.02 18.67 -11.00
N GLU A 56 -12.57 17.43 -10.88
CA GLU A 56 -13.39 16.25 -11.23
C GLU A 56 -14.46 15.96 -10.17
N HIS A 57 -14.11 16.17 -8.90
CA HIS A 57 -14.95 15.79 -7.78
C HIS A 57 -15.08 16.92 -6.75
N PRO A 58 -15.73 18.05 -7.08
CA PRO A 58 -16.01 19.10 -6.11
C PRO A 58 -16.88 18.59 -4.94
N ALA A 59 -16.87 19.32 -3.83
CA ALA A 59 -17.71 19.07 -2.67
C ALA A 59 -18.10 20.41 -2.03
N ASP A 60 -19.34 20.52 -1.56
CA ASP A 60 -19.74 21.63 -0.71
C ASP A 60 -19.38 21.29 0.74
N ALA A 61 -18.27 21.84 1.23
CA ALA A 61 -17.69 21.51 2.51
C ALA A 61 -16.98 22.72 3.13
N ASP A 62 -16.70 22.64 4.43
CA ASP A 62 -16.23 23.77 5.22
C ASP A 62 -14.71 23.74 5.44
N VAL A 63 -14.09 22.56 5.30
CA VAL A 63 -12.65 22.35 5.48
C VAL A 63 -12.12 21.19 4.65
N VAL A 64 -10.90 21.34 4.12
CA VAL A 64 -10.12 20.27 3.49
C VAL A 64 -9.07 19.78 4.47
N ILE A 65 -8.95 18.47 4.62
CA ILE A 65 -7.90 17.83 5.41
C ILE A 65 -7.22 16.75 4.57
N GLY A 66 -5.93 16.51 4.83
CA GLY A 66 -5.21 15.38 4.25
C GLY A 66 -5.01 14.27 5.27
N VAL A 67 -4.98 13.01 4.83
CA VAL A 67 -4.48 11.90 5.65
C VAL A 67 -2.94 11.98 5.71
N PRO A 68 -2.35 12.23 6.90
CA PRO A 68 -0.92 12.50 6.96
C PRO A 68 -0.06 11.24 6.81
N ASP A 69 1.15 11.32 6.28
CA ASP A 69 1.82 12.54 5.80
C ASP A 69 1.78 12.68 4.26
N SER A 70 1.48 11.59 3.55
CA SER A 70 1.59 11.48 2.10
C SER A 70 0.51 12.29 1.35
N ALA A 71 -0.71 12.34 1.88
CA ALA A 71 -1.82 13.04 1.23
C ALA A 71 -1.83 14.56 1.48
N THR A 72 -0.95 15.11 2.33
CA THR A 72 -0.93 16.53 2.66
C THR A 72 -0.75 17.43 1.43
N ALA A 73 0.16 17.09 0.52
CA ALA A 73 0.37 17.85 -0.71
C ALA A 73 -0.88 17.83 -1.62
N HIS A 74 -1.53 16.66 -1.74
CA HIS A 74 -2.78 16.49 -2.48
C HIS A 74 -3.90 17.35 -1.87
N ALA A 75 -4.03 17.35 -0.54
CA ALA A 75 -5.03 18.16 0.17
C ALA A 75 -4.82 19.66 -0.03
N ILE A 76 -3.56 20.13 0.00
CA ILE A 76 -3.22 21.53 -0.29
C ILE A 76 -3.60 21.90 -1.73
N GLY A 77 -3.30 21.03 -2.70
CA GLY A 77 -3.71 21.24 -4.09
C GLY A 77 -5.23 21.32 -4.26
N TYR A 78 -5.97 20.38 -3.66
CA TYR A 78 -7.43 20.37 -3.66
C TYR A 78 -8.00 21.64 -3.03
N SER A 79 -7.47 22.06 -1.88
CA SER A 79 -7.87 23.29 -1.19
C SER A 79 -7.64 24.53 -2.05
N SER A 80 -6.48 24.62 -2.71
CA SER A 80 -6.15 25.74 -3.58
C SER A 80 -7.11 25.88 -4.76
N GLU A 81 -7.52 24.77 -5.37
CA GLU A 81 -8.43 24.78 -6.52
C GLU A 81 -9.90 24.97 -6.10
N SER A 82 -10.33 24.33 -5.01
CA SER A 82 -11.73 24.41 -4.54
C SER A 82 -12.06 25.72 -3.81
N GLY A 83 -11.05 26.43 -3.30
CA GLY A 83 -11.23 27.60 -2.43
C GLY A 83 -11.64 27.27 -0.99
N ILE A 84 -11.82 25.99 -0.66
CA ILE A 84 -12.13 25.54 0.71
C ILE A 84 -10.82 25.54 1.52
N PRO A 85 -10.78 26.14 2.73
CA PRO A 85 -9.53 26.25 3.49
C PRO A 85 -9.00 24.88 3.92
N TYR A 86 -7.69 24.69 3.78
CA TYR A 86 -6.98 23.55 4.33
C TYR A 86 -6.74 23.73 5.83
N SER A 87 -6.89 22.66 6.61
CA SER A 87 -6.49 22.61 8.02
C SER A 87 -5.97 21.22 8.38
N GLU A 88 -5.14 21.14 9.41
CA GLU A 88 -4.77 19.85 10.01
C GLU A 88 -5.95 19.30 10.81
N GLY A 89 -6.70 18.34 10.24
CA GLY A 89 -7.78 17.64 10.95
C GLY A 89 -7.34 16.34 11.62
N LEU A 90 -6.19 15.81 11.20
CA LEU A 90 -5.57 14.59 11.71
C LEU A 90 -4.10 14.85 11.98
N VAL A 91 -3.61 14.39 13.12
CA VAL A 91 -2.19 14.43 13.47
C VAL A 91 -1.67 13.01 13.52
N LYS A 92 -0.67 12.72 12.70
CA LYS A 92 0.03 11.43 12.75
C LYS A 92 0.83 11.33 14.05
N ASN A 93 0.63 10.24 14.78
CA ASN A 93 1.44 9.96 15.95
C ASN A 93 2.81 9.43 15.52
N ARG A 94 3.84 10.26 15.69
CA ARG A 94 5.23 9.95 15.29
C ARG A 94 5.89 8.87 16.15
N TYR A 95 5.28 8.51 17.28
CA TYR A 95 5.84 7.58 18.27
C TYR A 95 5.14 6.22 18.28
N VAL A 96 4.28 5.93 17.29
CA VAL A 96 3.67 4.60 17.14
C VAL A 96 4.73 3.61 16.64
N GLY A 97 5.36 2.92 17.59
CA GLY A 97 6.24 1.78 17.34
C GLY A 97 5.46 0.47 17.23
N ARG A 98 6.14 -0.59 16.77
CA ARG A 98 5.60 -1.96 16.80
C ARG A 98 5.51 -2.42 18.26
N THR A 99 4.30 -2.68 18.76
CA THR A 99 4.07 -3.24 20.10
C THR A 99 4.39 -4.74 20.12
N PHE A 100 5.68 -5.09 20.16
CA PHE A 100 6.13 -6.50 20.16
C PHE A 100 5.95 -7.20 21.52
N ILE A 101 5.87 -6.45 22.62
CA ILE A 101 5.93 -6.99 23.99
C ILE A 101 4.78 -6.38 24.81
N SER A 102 3.55 -6.71 24.46
CA SER A 102 2.42 -6.50 25.38
C SER A 102 1.67 -7.82 25.46
N PRO A 103 1.44 -8.42 26.65
CA PRO A 103 0.80 -9.74 26.77
C PRO A 103 -0.69 -9.72 26.42
N ASP A 104 -1.33 -8.55 26.45
CA ASP A 104 -2.77 -8.37 26.23
C ASP A 104 -3.06 -7.88 24.80
N GLN A 105 -3.91 -8.60 24.07
CA GLN A 105 -4.29 -8.27 22.69
C GLN A 105 -5.04 -6.92 22.61
N ARG A 106 -5.87 -6.59 23.61
CA ARG A 106 -6.60 -5.32 23.68
C ARG A 106 -5.63 -4.15 23.85
N LEU A 107 -4.56 -4.32 24.62
CA LEU A 107 -3.49 -3.32 24.78
C LEU A 107 -2.61 -3.20 23.52
N ARG A 108 -2.38 -4.29 22.78
CA ARG A 108 -1.73 -4.22 21.45
C ARG A 108 -2.59 -3.47 20.45
N ASP A 109 -3.89 -3.76 20.43
CA ASP A 109 -4.86 -3.07 19.60
C ASP A 109 -4.91 -1.58 20.01
N LEU A 110 -4.92 -1.25 21.31
CA LEU A 110 -4.83 0.13 21.84
C LEU A 110 -3.53 0.85 21.44
N GLY A 111 -2.39 0.16 21.46
CA GLY A 111 -1.11 0.71 21.00
C GLY A 111 -1.07 0.96 19.49
N ALA A 112 -1.79 0.15 18.71
CA ALA A 112 -2.02 0.37 17.28
C ALA A 112 -3.13 1.41 16.99
N HIS A 113 -4.00 1.71 17.97
CA HIS A 113 -5.23 2.47 17.79
C HIS A 113 -5.05 3.96 17.50
N LEU A 114 -3.87 4.55 17.66
CA LEU A 114 -3.69 5.98 17.40
C LEU A 114 -2.53 6.25 16.44
N LYS A 115 -2.55 5.58 15.27
CA LYS A 115 -1.75 6.07 14.12
C LYS A 115 -2.07 7.54 13.83
N TYR A 116 -3.32 7.93 14.05
CA TYR A 116 -3.82 9.29 13.86
C TYR A 116 -4.63 9.73 15.09
N ASN A 117 -4.47 10.99 15.46
CA ASN A 117 -5.31 11.67 16.44
C ASN A 117 -6.14 12.73 15.71
N PRO A 118 -7.47 12.76 15.88
CA PRO A 118 -8.31 13.78 15.26
C PRO A 118 -8.20 15.10 16.03
N MET A 119 -8.52 16.21 15.35
CA MET A 119 -8.59 17.53 15.96
C MET A 119 -10.06 18.02 16.03
N PRO A 120 -10.78 17.78 17.15
CA PRO A 120 -12.19 18.17 17.27
C PRO A 120 -12.45 19.66 17.03
N SER A 121 -11.51 20.55 17.39
CA SER A 121 -11.62 22.00 17.13
C SER A 121 -11.70 22.36 15.64
N VAL A 122 -11.22 21.47 14.76
CA VAL A 122 -11.29 21.62 13.30
C VAL A 122 -12.51 20.89 12.73
N LEU A 123 -12.94 19.80 13.36
CA LEU A 123 -13.90 18.85 12.78
C LEU A 123 -15.34 19.03 13.27
N ALA A 124 -15.55 19.46 14.51
CA ALA A 124 -16.87 19.44 15.15
C ALA A 124 -17.90 20.28 14.38
N GLY A 125 -18.98 19.63 13.96
CA GLY A 125 -20.10 20.21 13.23
C GLY A 125 -19.81 20.56 11.77
N ARG A 126 -18.61 20.28 11.25
CA ARG A 126 -18.21 20.68 9.89
C ARG A 126 -18.39 19.55 8.88
N ARG A 127 -18.66 19.92 7.64
CA ARG A 127 -18.56 19.08 6.45
C ARG A 127 -17.12 19.06 5.99
N VAL A 128 -16.52 17.89 5.88
CA VAL A 128 -15.06 17.73 5.73
C VAL A 128 -14.74 17.02 4.42
N VAL A 129 -13.89 17.62 3.59
CA VAL A 129 -13.21 16.89 2.52
C VAL A 129 -11.98 16.22 3.10
N VAL A 130 -11.90 14.91 2.94
CA VAL A 130 -10.75 14.11 3.40
C VAL A 130 -10.03 13.60 2.17
N VAL A 131 -8.83 14.13 1.93
CA VAL A 131 -7.98 13.72 0.82
C VAL A 131 -7.02 12.63 1.29
N ASP A 132 -7.01 11.51 0.57
CA ASP A 132 -6.06 10.41 0.74
C ASP A 132 -5.35 10.13 -0.59
N ASP A 133 -4.18 9.53 -0.56
CA ASP A 133 -3.43 9.23 -1.80
C ASP A 133 -4.07 8.08 -2.57
N THR A 134 -4.37 6.98 -1.89
CA THR A 134 -4.81 5.71 -2.50
C THR A 134 -5.69 4.89 -1.54
N ILE A 135 -6.48 3.97 -2.10
CA ILE A 135 -7.15 2.92 -1.31
C ILE A 135 -6.79 1.55 -1.91
N VAL A 136 -5.98 0.78 -1.19
CA VAL A 136 -5.56 -0.57 -1.61
C VAL A 136 -6.53 -1.65 -1.11
N ARG A 137 -6.49 -1.94 0.20
CA ARG A 137 -7.30 -2.99 0.85
C ARG A 137 -8.59 -2.45 1.48
N GLY A 138 -8.69 -1.13 1.66
CA GLY A 138 -9.85 -0.48 2.31
C GLY A 138 -10.03 -0.84 3.79
N THR A 139 -8.96 -1.19 4.51
CA THR A 139 -9.01 -1.54 5.95
C THR A 139 -8.67 -0.36 6.86
N THR A 140 -7.83 0.57 6.39
CA THR A 140 -7.43 1.77 7.14
C THR A 140 -8.49 2.87 7.04
N THR A 141 -8.94 3.17 5.82
CA THR A 141 -9.82 4.31 5.54
C THR A 141 -11.15 4.28 6.32
N PRO A 142 -11.87 3.14 6.49
CA PRO A 142 -13.07 3.10 7.33
C PRO A 142 -12.80 3.47 8.81
N ARG A 143 -11.60 3.15 9.31
CA ARG A 143 -11.20 3.52 10.68
C ARG A 143 -10.95 5.03 10.80
N ILE A 144 -10.37 5.63 9.77
CA ILE A 144 -10.19 7.09 9.69
C ILE A 144 -11.56 7.78 9.63
N VAL A 145 -12.46 7.33 8.76
CA VAL A 145 -13.82 7.88 8.65
C VAL A 145 -14.54 7.79 10.00
N LYS A 146 -14.49 6.62 10.66
CA LYS A 146 -15.06 6.44 12.01
C LYS A 146 -14.46 7.43 13.02
N LEU A 147 -13.14 7.58 13.05
CA LEU A 147 -12.44 8.50 13.96
C LEU A 147 -12.87 9.97 13.74
N LEU A 148 -13.06 10.38 12.48
CA LEU A 148 -13.52 11.72 12.13
C LEU A 148 -14.97 11.94 12.55
N ARG A 149 -15.85 10.94 12.37
CA ARG A 149 -17.23 10.98 12.86
C ARG A 149 -17.29 11.10 14.37
N GLU A 150 -16.50 10.30 15.10
CA GLU A 150 -16.40 10.36 16.57
C GLU A 150 -15.86 11.71 17.06
N ALA A 151 -15.03 12.39 16.27
CA ALA A 151 -14.54 13.74 16.54
C ALA A 151 -15.54 14.85 16.18
N GLY A 152 -16.72 14.50 15.68
CA GLY A 152 -17.84 15.41 15.47
C GLY A 152 -18.05 15.90 14.03
N ALA A 153 -17.41 15.31 13.02
CA ALA A 153 -17.64 15.69 11.62
C ALA A 153 -19.08 15.42 11.17
N ALA A 154 -19.74 16.44 10.60
CA ALA A 154 -21.13 16.40 10.15
C ALA A 154 -21.31 15.67 8.82
N GLU A 155 -20.37 15.83 7.90
CA GLU A 155 -20.27 15.09 6.63
C GLU A 155 -18.80 14.80 6.31
N ILE A 156 -18.53 13.72 5.60
CA ILE A 156 -17.20 13.26 5.21
C ILE A 156 -17.23 12.92 3.72
N HIS A 157 -16.55 13.75 2.92
CA HIS A 157 -16.38 13.58 1.48
C HIS A 157 -14.96 13.06 1.21
N MET A 158 -14.84 11.75 0.93
CA MET A 158 -13.55 11.14 0.61
C MET A 158 -13.13 11.51 -0.81
N ARG A 159 -11.87 11.91 -0.99
CA ARG A 159 -11.27 12.25 -2.28
C ARG A 159 -9.92 11.55 -2.40
N ILE A 160 -9.79 10.66 -3.37
CA ILE A 160 -8.61 9.81 -3.53
C ILE A 160 -7.81 10.29 -4.71
N ALA A 161 -6.57 10.72 -4.48
CA ALA A 161 -5.72 11.35 -5.49
C ALA A 161 -5.03 10.36 -6.44
N ALA A 162 -5.68 9.22 -6.69
CA ALA A 162 -5.28 8.21 -7.64
C ALA A 162 -6.52 7.49 -8.19
N PRO A 163 -6.43 6.92 -9.41
CA PRO A 163 -7.44 6.02 -9.90
C PRO A 163 -7.60 4.76 -9.02
N PRO A 164 -8.74 4.07 -9.09
CA PRO A 164 -8.94 2.84 -8.32
C PRO A 164 -7.90 1.78 -8.69
N ILE A 165 -7.21 1.22 -7.68
CA ILE A 165 -6.20 0.18 -7.87
C ILE A 165 -6.89 -1.17 -8.06
N ARG A 166 -6.89 -1.68 -9.29
CA ARG A 166 -7.61 -2.90 -9.68
C ARG A 166 -6.70 -4.09 -9.97
N HIS A 167 -5.40 -3.83 -10.13
CA HIS A 167 -4.40 -4.83 -10.52
C HIS A 167 -3.16 -4.76 -9.62
N PRO A 168 -2.57 -5.91 -9.26
CA PRO A 168 -1.34 -5.94 -8.46
C PRO A 168 -0.14 -5.44 -9.27
N CYS A 169 0.86 -4.88 -8.60
CA CYS A 169 2.12 -4.52 -9.24
C CYS A 169 3.06 -5.73 -9.32
N HIS A 170 3.75 -5.89 -10.45
CA HIS A 170 4.78 -6.92 -10.67
C HIS A 170 6.19 -6.33 -10.82
N PHE A 171 6.36 -5.04 -10.54
CA PHE A 171 7.60 -4.29 -10.77
C PHE A 171 8.24 -3.74 -9.48
N GLY A 172 8.01 -4.42 -8.35
CA GLY A 172 8.71 -4.14 -7.09
C GLY A 172 7.93 -3.33 -6.06
N VAL A 173 6.71 -2.85 -6.38
CA VAL A 173 5.79 -2.33 -5.38
C VAL A 173 5.07 -3.48 -4.70
N ASP A 174 5.26 -3.64 -3.40
CA ASP A 174 4.54 -4.63 -2.58
C ASP A 174 3.05 -4.26 -2.51
N MET A 175 2.26 -4.83 -3.42
CA MET A 175 0.81 -4.65 -3.50
C MET A 175 0.09 -5.89 -2.98
N ALA A 176 -1.13 -5.65 -2.48
CA ALA A 176 -2.04 -6.73 -2.15
C ALA A 176 -2.36 -7.59 -3.37
N THR A 177 -2.68 -8.86 -3.13
CA THR A 177 -3.17 -9.75 -4.21
C THR A 177 -4.45 -9.17 -4.83
N ARG A 178 -4.77 -9.55 -6.06
CA ARG A 178 -5.97 -9.04 -6.75
C ARG A 178 -7.26 -9.26 -5.95
N GLN A 179 -7.37 -10.37 -5.22
CA GLN A 179 -8.52 -10.66 -4.37
C GLN A 179 -8.59 -9.77 -3.12
N GLU A 180 -7.47 -9.21 -2.67
CA GLU A 180 -7.39 -8.32 -1.52
C GLU A 180 -7.59 -6.84 -1.89
N LEU A 181 -7.42 -6.49 -3.17
CA LEU A 181 -7.69 -5.15 -3.69
C LEU A 181 -9.20 -4.85 -3.63
N ILE A 182 -9.57 -3.77 -2.94
CA ILE A 182 -10.98 -3.44 -2.75
C ILE A 182 -11.65 -3.06 -4.07
N ALA A 183 -10.97 -2.27 -4.91
CA ALA A 183 -11.49 -1.80 -6.19
C ALA A 183 -11.46 -2.88 -7.29
N ALA A 184 -10.75 -3.99 -7.09
CA ALA A 184 -10.84 -5.14 -7.99
C ALA A 184 -12.18 -5.90 -7.82
N ARG A 185 -12.84 -5.76 -6.66
CA ARG A 185 -14.05 -6.52 -6.30
C ARG A 185 -15.30 -5.69 -6.07
N LYS A 186 -15.15 -4.38 -5.88
CA LYS A 186 -16.25 -3.47 -5.55
C LYS A 186 -16.31 -2.32 -6.54
N SER A 187 -17.52 -1.91 -6.88
CA SER A 187 -17.80 -0.62 -7.50
C SER A 187 -17.48 0.52 -6.54
N GLU A 188 -17.30 1.73 -7.05
CA GLU A 188 -16.98 2.91 -6.22
C GLU A 188 -18.08 3.19 -5.18
N GLU A 189 -19.33 3.00 -5.54
CA GLU A 189 -20.46 3.17 -4.62
C GLU A 189 -20.49 2.10 -3.51
N GLU A 190 -20.11 0.85 -3.81
CA GLU A 190 -19.89 -0.16 -2.78
C GLU A 190 -18.70 0.17 -1.87
N ILE A 191 -17.64 0.75 -2.43
CA ILE A 191 -16.50 1.22 -1.63
C ILE A 191 -16.93 2.35 -0.72
N ARG A 192 -17.64 3.37 -1.22
CA ARG A 192 -18.15 4.48 -0.42
C ARG A 192 -18.93 3.99 0.79
N ARG A 193 -19.86 3.05 0.59
CA ARG A 193 -20.62 2.42 1.69
C ARG A 193 -19.72 1.66 2.65
N HIS A 194 -18.75 0.90 2.15
CA HIS A 194 -17.77 0.18 2.99
C HIS A 194 -16.92 1.13 3.85
N LEU A 195 -16.58 2.32 3.32
CA LEU A 195 -15.87 3.36 4.05
C LEU A 195 -16.74 4.05 5.10
N GLY A 196 -18.06 4.10 4.89
CA GLY A 196 -18.99 4.89 5.71
C GLY A 196 -18.94 6.39 5.43
N ALA A 197 -18.48 6.78 4.23
CA ALA A 197 -18.39 8.17 3.80
C ALA A 197 -19.67 8.64 3.10
N ASP A 198 -19.96 9.93 3.14
CA ASP A 198 -21.14 10.54 2.50
C ASP A 198 -20.96 10.61 0.98
N SER A 199 -19.75 10.90 0.52
CA SER A 199 -19.38 10.80 -0.89
C SER A 199 -17.95 10.28 -1.06
N LEU A 200 -17.66 9.72 -2.22
CA LEU A 200 -16.35 9.23 -2.62
C LEU A 200 -16.08 9.67 -4.06
N GLY A 201 -14.87 10.15 -4.34
CA GLY A 201 -14.38 10.40 -5.69
C GLY A 201 -12.94 9.92 -5.83
N TYR A 202 -12.63 9.22 -6.92
CA TYR A 202 -11.29 8.81 -7.31
C TYR A 202 -10.82 9.65 -8.49
N LEU A 203 -9.61 10.18 -8.44
CA LEU A 203 -9.02 10.85 -9.58
C LEU A 203 -9.04 9.92 -10.82
N SER A 204 -9.54 10.41 -11.95
CA SER A 204 -9.58 9.62 -13.18
C SER A 204 -8.17 9.39 -13.75
N GLN A 205 -8.00 8.40 -14.63
CA GLN A 205 -6.73 8.20 -15.34
C GLN A 205 -6.39 9.41 -16.24
N ASP A 206 -7.41 10.06 -16.80
CA ASP A 206 -7.23 11.27 -17.60
C ASP A 206 -6.81 12.45 -16.72
N GLY A 207 -7.38 12.58 -15.52
CA GLY A 207 -6.98 13.58 -14.52
C GLY A 207 -5.55 13.38 -14.04
N LEU A 208 -5.16 12.13 -13.77
CA LEU A 208 -3.79 11.74 -13.47
C LEU A 208 -2.82 12.14 -14.60
N GLN A 209 -3.21 11.88 -15.84
CA GLN A 209 -2.44 12.22 -17.04
C GLN A 209 -2.30 13.73 -17.23
N ARG A 210 -3.37 14.51 -17.01
CA ARG A 210 -3.35 15.99 -17.07
C ARG A 210 -2.48 16.59 -15.98
N ALA A 211 -2.63 16.12 -14.74
CA ALA A 211 -1.89 16.64 -13.57
C ALA A 211 -0.37 16.47 -13.69
N LEU A 212 0.06 15.29 -14.16
CA LEU A 212 1.48 14.93 -14.18
C LEU A 212 2.15 15.17 -15.53
N SER A 213 1.39 15.57 -16.57
CA SER A 213 1.88 15.67 -17.94
C SER A 213 2.67 14.42 -18.37
N LEU A 214 2.15 13.23 -18.00
CA LEU A 214 2.89 11.97 -18.16
C LEU A 214 3.32 11.78 -19.62
N GLY A 215 4.57 11.37 -19.82
CA GLY A 215 4.98 10.87 -21.13
C GLY A 215 4.20 9.60 -21.49
N LYS A 216 4.15 9.26 -22.79
CA LYS A 216 3.55 8.00 -23.28
C LYS A 216 4.17 6.73 -22.69
N THR A 217 5.26 6.88 -21.93
CA THR A 217 6.05 5.81 -21.34
C THR A 217 5.87 5.72 -19.82
N THR A 218 4.74 6.15 -19.24
CA THR A 218 4.46 5.93 -17.82
C THR A 218 3.61 4.67 -17.63
N CYS A 219 4.02 3.80 -16.70
CA CYS A 219 3.30 2.57 -16.38
C CYS A 219 2.04 2.89 -15.54
N LEU A 220 0.87 2.52 -16.07
CA LEU A 220 -0.44 2.65 -15.41
C LEU A 220 -1.07 1.30 -15.04
N ALA A 221 -0.31 0.21 -15.14
CA ALA A 221 -0.81 -1.16 -15.06
C ALA A 221 -1.60 -1.47 -13.77
N CYS A 222 -1.29 -0.80 -12.66
CA CYS A 222 -2.02 -0.98 -11.39
C CYS A 222 -3.50 -0.55 -11.49
N PHE A 223 -3.82 0.33 -12.44
CA PHE A 223 -5.16 0.88 -12.67
C PHE A 223 -5.88 0.19 -13.84
N ASN A 224 -5.18 -0.02 -14.96
CA ASN A 224 -5.77 -0.52 -16.21
C ASN A 224 -5.42 -1.98 -16.57
N GLY A 225 -4.43 -2.58 -15.90
CA GLY A 225 -3.95 -3.92 -16.21
C GLY A 225 -3.05 -4.03 -17.44
N ASP A 226 -2.71 -2.91 -18.09
CA ASP A 226 -1.85 -2.88 -19.27
C ASP A 226 -0.38 -2.86 -18.85
N TYR A 227 0.19 -4.05 -18.64
CA TYR A 227 1.58 -4.19 -18.25
C TYR A 227 2.52 -3.96 -19.45
N PRO A 228 3.63 -3.21 -19.26
CA PRO A 228 4.59 -2.94 -20.33
C PRO A 228 5.41 -4.17 -20.77
N VAL A 229 5.38 -5.23 -19.97
CA VAL A 229 5.93 -6.55 -20.30
C VAL A 229 4.92 -7.62 -19.89
N SER A 230 4.96 -8.78 -20.53
CA SER A 230 4.12 -9.92 -20.16
C SER A 230 4.44 -10.34 -18.72
N VAL A 231 3.42 -10.33 -17.88
CA VAL A 231 3.49 -10.76 -16.48
C VAL A 231 2.63 -12.00 -16.28
N GLN A 232 3.04 -12.88 -15.37
CA GLN A 232 2.22 -14.01 -14.97
C GLN A 232 1.18 -13.53 -13.96
N THR A 233 -0.07 -13.38 -14.41
CA THR A 233 -1.18 -12.87 -13.58
C THR A 233 -1.81 -13.93 -12.68
N ASP A 234 -1.56 -15.21 -12.98
CA ASP A 234 -2.25 -16.36 -12.39
C ASP A 234 -1.27 -17.21 -11.57
N PHE A 235 -0.79 -16.66 -10.46
CA PHE A 235 -0.23 -17.49 -9.39
C PHE A 235 -1.30 -17.66 -8.31
N GLU A 236 -2.10 -18.71 -8.42
CA GLU A 236 -2.77 -19.26 -7.25
C GLU A 236 -1.67 -19.84 -6.35
N PHE A 237 -1.33 -19.14 -5.26
CA PHE A 237 -0.52 -19.68 -4.18
C PHE A 237 -1.33 -20.70 -3.39
N ASP A 238 -1.70 -21.81 -4.02
CA ASP A 238 -2.03 -23.03 -3.31
C ASP A 238 -0.99 -24.08 -3.70
N THR A 239 -0.47 -24.80 -2.71
CA THR A 239 0.65 -25.77 -2.82
C THR A 239 2.05 -25.24 -3.14
N LEU A 240 2.65 -24.51 -2.20
CA LEU A 240 4.06 -24.77 -1.82
C LEU A 240 4.11 -25.79 -0.66
N ALA A 241 3.42 -26.92 -0.83
CA ALA A 241 3.81 -28.12 -0.12
C ALA A 241 5.04 -28.68 -0.83
N VAL A 242 6.22 -28.13 -0.51
CA VAL A 242 7.47 -28.82 -0.81
C VAL A 242 7.39 -30.14 -0.06
N PRO A 243 7.32 -31.30 -0.73
CA PRO A 243 7.42 -32.56 -0.01
C PRO A 243 8.80 -32.52 0.63
N LEU A 244 8.84 -32.56 1.97
CA LEU A 244 10.07 -32.84 2.70
C LEU A 244 10.62 -34.13 2.11
N VAL A 245 11.63 -34.01 1.25
CA VAL A 245 12.39 -35.14 0.76
C VAL A 245 13.00 -35.76 2.01
N THR A 246 12.44 -36.90 2.43
CA THR A 246 12.95 -37.67 3.55
C THR A 246 14.42 -37.96 3.27
N ALA A 247 15.28 -37.47 4.16
CA ALA A 247 16.71 -37.64 4.07
C ALA A 247 17.05 -39.10 3.76
N HIS A 248 17.83 -39.31 2.69
CA HIS A 248 18.42 -40.61 2.40
C HIS A 248 19.21 -41.09 3.63
N PRO A 249 19.01 -42.34 4.09
CA PRO A 249 19.84 -42.89 5.16
C PRO A 249 21.29 -42.95 4.68
N ARG A 250 22.20 -42.35 5.44
CA ARG A 250 23.63 -42.42 5.16
C ARG A 250 24.10 -43.89 5.23
N PRO A 251 24.96 -44.34 4.31
CA PRO A 251 25.53 -45.68 4.42
C PRO A 251 26.43 -45.76 5.65
N THR A 252 26.20 -46.79 6.47
CA THR A 252 27.03 -47.12 7.63
C THR A 252 28.35 -47.71 7.14
N ASN A 253 29.42 -46.91 7.16
CA ASN A 253 30.76 -47.45 7.08
C ASN A 253 31.24 -47.77 8.49
N GLY A 254 31.42 -49.07 8.76
CA GLY A 254 32.09 -49.55 9.96
C GLY A 254 33.59 -49.29 9.87
N ASN A 255 34.15 -48.63 10.88
CA ASN A 255 35.25 -49.17 11.68
C ASN A 255 35.53 -48.26 12.88
N GLY A 256 35.79 -48.88 14.03
CA GLY A 256 35.79 -48.24 15.34
C GLY A 256 37.04 -47.48 15.74
N ASN A 257 36.90 -46.64 16.77
CA ASN A 257 37.61 -46.80 18.05
C ASN A 257 37.27 -45.67 19.02
N GLY A 258 36.98 -46.06 20.27
CA GLY A 258 37.45 -45.36 21.46
C GLY A 258 36.66 -44.18 22.00
N ALA A 259 35.88 -44.45 23.06
CA ALA A 259 35.98 -43.81 24.39
C ALA A 259 34.59 -43.56 25.00
N ALA A 260 34.27 -44.32 26.04
CA ALA A 260 33.09 -44.15 26.89
C ALA A 260 33.33 -43.08 27.96
N PRO A 261 32.25 -42.48 28.50
CA PRO A 261 32.22 -42.23 29.94
C PRO A 261 31.01 -42.86 30.65
N ARG A 262 31.23 -43.03 31.95
CA ARG A 262 30.59 -43.91 32.93
C ARG A 262 29.20 -43.44 33.38
N ARG A 263 28.42 -44.41 33.86
CA ARG A 263 27.17 -44.26 34.64
C ARG A 263 27.44 -43.87 36.11
N SER A 264 26.61 -42.98 36.63
CA SER A 264 26.06 -42.93 38.00
C SER A 264 25.02 -41.79 38.00
N GLY A 265 23.85 -41.81 38.62
CA GLY A 265 23.20 -42.70 39.56
C GLY A 265 21.71 -42.35 39.59
N ARG A 266 20.95 -43.15 40.32
CA ARG A 266 19.49 -43.27 40.34
C ARG A 266 18.93 -42.56 41.57
N SER A 267 17.79 -41.88 41.45
CA SER A 267 16.73 -41.90 42.48
C SER A 267 15.44 -41.28 41.95
N ASP A 268 14.37 -42.07 42.09
CA ASP A 268 12.95 -41.73 41.93
C ASP A 268 12.51 -40.53 42.81
N GLU A 269 11.45 -39.82 42.41
CA GLU A 269 10.17 -39.75 43.15
C GLU A 269 9.22 -38.66 42.60
N THR A 270 8.08 -39.14 42.10
CA THR A 270 6.70 -38.76 42.48
C THR A 270 6.07 -37.43 42.00
N MET A 271 5.03 -37.61 41.18
CA MET A 271 3.94 -36.66 40.86
C MET A 271 3.17 -36.23 42.12
N VAL A 272 2.78 -34.94 42.20
CA VAL A 272 1.51 -34.53 42.82
C VAL A 272 0.90 -33.37 42.02
N ALA A 273 -0.34 -33.57 41.58
CA ALA A 273 -1.22 -32.57 41.02
C ALA A 273 -1.91 -31.75 42.12
N LEU A 274 -2.12 -30.44 41.89
CA LEU A 274 -3.05 -29.62 42.67
C LEU A 274 -3.91 -28.77 41.74
N ALA A 275 -5.23 -28.97 41.87
CA ALA A 275 -6.32 -28.23 41.24
C ALA A 275 -6.64 -26.94 42.04
N PRO A 276 -7.51 -26.04 41.52
CA PRO A 276 -7.58 -24.64 41.95
C PRO A 276 -8.59 -24.40 43.07
N GLU A 277 -8.31 -23.45 43.97
CA GLU A 277 -9.30 -22.90 44.90
C GLU A 277 -9.68 -21.46 44.57
N ARG A 278 -10.99 -21.25 44.69
CA ARG A 278 -11.76 -20.03 44.52
C ARG A 278 -11.47 -19.02 45.63
N ARG A 279 -11.52 -17.74 45.30
CA ARG A 279 -12.17 -16.69 46.09
C ARG A 279 -12.53 -15.53 45.18
#